data_AF-A0A934ETU1-F1
#
_entry.id   AF-A0A934ETU1-F1
#
_cell.length_a   1.000
_cell.length_b   1.000
_cell.length_c   1.000
_cell.angle_alpha   90.00
_cell.angle_beta   90.00
_cell.angle_gamma   90.00
#
_symmetry.space_group_name_H-M   'P 1'
#
loop_
_entity.id
_entity.type
_entity.pdbx_description
1 polymer ?
#
loop_
_entity_poly.entity_id
_entity_poly.type
_entity_poly.pdbx_seq_one_letter_code
_entity_poly.pdbx_strand_id
1 'polypeptide(L)' 'MNIAEKYFKKQVSSEEFRRSFLEEKIKLDIEYRLEELKKDIQKHKSPEDLIKKVDSIEQFVSSV' A
#
# COMPACT_ATOMS: atom_id res chain seq x y z
N MET A 1 -17.73 -16.46 10.04
CA MET A 1 -16.27 -16.47 10.25
C MET A 1 -15.70 -17.80 9.79
N ASN A 2 -14.97 -17.82 8.68
CA ASN A 2 -14.31 -19.04 8.21
C ASN A 2 -13.07 -19.37 9.09
N ILE A 3 -12.49 -20.55 8.89
CA ILE A 3 -11.33 -21.01 9.68
C ILE A 3 -10.15 -20.03 9.53
N ALA A 4 -9.89 -19.54 8.31
CA ALA A 4 -8.81 -18.59 8.04
C ALA A 4 -8.98 -17.27 8.82
N GLU A 5 -10.19 -16.73 8.90
CA GLU A 5 -10.49 -15.50 9.63
C GLU A 5 -10.28 -15.69 11.15
N LYS A 6 -10.59 -16.88 11.68
CA LYS A 6 -10.32 -17.22 13.10
C LYS A 6 -8.82 -17.29 13.38
N TYR A 7 -8.07 -17.94 12.50
CA TYR A 7 -6.61 -18.02 12.62
C TYR A 7 -5.96 -16.65 12.50
N PHE A 8 -6.40 -15.83 11.55
CA PHE A 8 -5.89 -14.47 11.38
C PHE A 8 -6.12 -13.62 12.63
N LYS A 9 -7.33 -13.61 13.20
CA LYS A 9 -7.61 -12.86 14.44
C LYS A 9 -6.73 -13.30 15.61
N LYS A 10 -6.42 -14.61 15.70
CA LYS A 10 -5.49 -15.12 16.70
C LYS A 10 -4.06 -14.61 16.44
N GLN A 11 -3.59 -14.64 15.20
CA GLN A 11 -2.23 -14.17 14.87
C GLN A 11 -2.08 -12.66 15.06
N VAL A 12 -3.08 -11.85 14.68
CA VAL A 12 -3.05 -10.39 14.83
C VAL A 12 -3.01 -9.91 16.29
N SER A 13 -3.35 -10.77 17.24
CA SER A 13 -3.18 -10.49 18.67
C SER A 13 -1.71 -10.58 19.14
N SER A 14 -0.83 -11.19 18.35
CA SER A 14 0.61 -11.12 18.55
C SER A 14 1.15 -9.79 18.01
N GLU A 15 1.88 -9.06 18.85
CA GLU A 15 2.47 -7.76 18.47
C GLU A 15 3.46 -7.91 17.30
N GLU A 16 4.27 -8.97 17.32
CA GLU A 16 5.24 -9.28 16.28
C GLU A 16 4.54 -9.50 14.93
N PHE A 17 3.55 -10.40 14.90
CA PHE A 17 2.78 -10.66 13.68
C PHE A 17 2.06 -9.41 13.19
N ARG A 18 1.43 -8.66 14.10
CA ARG A 18 0.73 -7.41 13.75
C ARG A 18 1.67 -6.42 13.07
N ARG A 19 2.87 -6.24 13.61
CA ARG A 19 3.87 -5.33 13.06
C ARG A 19 4.32 -5.78 11.67
N SER A 20 4.78 -7.02 11.51
CA SER A 20 5.21 -7.54 10.21
C SER A 20 4.08 -7.55 9.17
N PHE A 21 2.85 -7.83 9.61
CA PHE A 21 1.67 -7.76 8.74
C PHE A 21 1.41 -6.34 8.24
N LEU A 22 1.50 -5.34 9.13
CA LEU A 22 1.32 -3.94 8.74
C LEU A 22 2.44 -3.50 7.78
N GLU A 23 3.69 -3.84 8.07
CA GLU A 23 4.84 -3.52 7.21
C GLU A 23 4.66 -4.11 5.79
N GLU A 24 4.29 -5.38 5.67
CA GLU A 24 4.08 -5.99 4.34
C GLU A 24 2.84 -5.41 3.63
N LYS A 25 1.78 -5.10 4.38
CA LYS A 25 0.59 -4.44 3.82
C LYS A 25 0.94 -3.06 3.25
N ILE A 26 1.69 -2.25 4.00
CA ILE A 26 2.17 -0.93 3.56
C ILE A 26 2.98 -1.06 2.28
N LYS A 27 3.90 -2.02 2.24
CA LYS A 27 4.74 -2.28 1.06
C LYS A 27 3.88 -2.62 -0.18
N LEU A 28 2.90 -3.51 -0.04
CA LEU A 28 1.97 -3.85 -1.11
C LEU A 28 1.15 -2.63 -1.59
N ASP A 29 0.70 -1.78 -0.66
CA ASP A 29 -0.03 -0.56 -1.00
C ASP A 29 0.86 0.42 -1.79
N ILE A 30 2.14 0.55 -1.44
CA ILE A 30 3.13 1.36 -2.18
C ILE A 30 3.36 0.77 -3.58
N GLU A 31 3.61 -0.54 -3.68
CA GLU A 31 3.83 -1.23 -4.96
C GLU A 31 2.66 -1.03 -5.91
N TYR A 32 1.43 -1.14 -5.40
CA TYR A 32 0.22 -0.89 -6.17
C TYR A 32 0.16 0.55 -6.72
N ARG A 33 0.38 1.55 -5.86
CA ARG A 33 0.35 2.97 -6.26
C ARG A 33 1.42 3.29 -7.33
N LEU A 34 2.61 2.72 -7.18
CA LEU A 34 3.68 2.86 -8.17
C LEU A 34 3.32 2.22 -9.51
N GLU A 35 2.67 1.06 -9.50
CA GLU A 35 2.21 0.42 -10.73
C GLU A 35 1.12 1.24 -11.43
N GLU A 36 0.22 1.86 -10.67
CA GLU A 36 -0.74 2.81 -11.24
C GLU A 36 -0.07 4.08 -11.80
N LEU A 37 1.02 4.55 -11.21
CA LEU A 37 1.80 5.66 -11.75
C LEU A 37 2.48 5.27 -13.07
N LYS A 38 3.08 4.07 -13.14
CA LYS A 38 3.65 3.56 -14.41
C LYS A 38 2.61 3.50 -15.52
N LYS A 39 1.40 3.01 -15.21
CA LYS A 39 0.29 2.97 -16.18
C LYS A 39 -0.10 4.36 -16.65
N ASP A 40 -0.08 5.36 -15.77
CA ASP A 40 -0.38 6.74 -16.11
C ASP A 40 0.69 7.38 -17.01
N ILE A 41 1.96 7.06 -16.76
CA ILE A 41 3.09 7.45 -17.64
C ILE A 41 2.94 6.81 -19.02
N GLN A 42 2.65 5.52 -19.08
CA GLN A 42 2.44 4.80 -20.35
C GLN A 42 1.24 5.33 -21.16
N LYS A 43 0.23 5.87 -20.47
CA LYS A 43 -0.93 6.52 -21.08
C LYS A 43 -0.68 7.97 -21.48
N HIS A 44 0.55 8.48 -21.33
CA HIS A 44 0.92 9.86 -21.62
C HIS A 44 0.01 10.88 -20.94
N LYS A 45 -0.34 10.64 -19.66
CA LYS A 45 -1.02 11.65 -18.84
C LYS A 45 -0.19 12.93 -18.75
N SER A 46 -0.85 14.04 -18.46
CA SER A 46 -0.20 15.35 -18.35
C SER A 46 0.88 15.31 -17.25
N PRO A 47 2.00 16.05 -17.43
CA PRO A 47 3.00 16.20 -16.38
C PRO A 47 2.40 16.65 -15.04
N GLU A 48 1.39 17.52 -15.06
CA GLU A 48 0.71 18.01 -13.85
C GLU A 48 -0.02 16.88 -13.11
N ASP A 49 -0.67 15.96 -13.82
CA ASP A 49 -1.34 14.81 -13.22
C ASP A 49 -0.34 13.80 -12.64
N LEU A 50 0.79 13.60 -13.33
CA LEU A 50 1.86 12.72 -12.86
C LEU A 50 2.50 13.27 -11.58
N ILE A 51 2.79 14.57 -11.53
CA ILE A 51 3.34 15.24 -10.35
C ILE A 51 2.38 15.10 -9.16
N LYS A 52 1.09 15.43 -9.33
CA LYS A 52 0.08 15.25 -8.27
C LYS A 52 0.04 13.82 -7.72
N LYS A 53 0.20 12.84 -8.60
CA LYS A 53 0.20 11.43 -8.21
C LYS A 53 1.45 11.07 -7.42
N VAL A 54 2.62 11.56 -7.82
CA VAL A 54 3.87 11.44 -7.05
C VAL A 54 3.71 12.07 -5.66
N ASP A 55 3.21 13.31 -5.58
CA ASP A 55 2.97 14.00 -4.30
C ASP A 55 2.06 13.17 -3.38
N SER A 56 1.01 12.55 -3.94
CA SER A 56 0.10 11.69 -3.17
C SER A 56 0.77 10.43 -2.61
N ILE A 57 1.75 9.87 -3.34
CA ILE A 57 2.52 8.70 -2.91
C ILE A 57 3.50 9.11 -1.81
N GLU A 58 4.17 10.25 -1.96
CA GLU A 58 5.07 10.80 -0.95
C GLU A 58 4.32 11.10 0.36
N GLN A 59 3.13 11.71 0.28
CA GLN A 59 2.27 11.94 1.44
C GLN A 59 1.86 10.64 2.12
N PHE A 60 1.51 9.61 1.35
CA PHE A 60 1.17 8.29 1.89
C PHE A 60 2.34 7.70 2.66
N VAL A 61 3.53 7.66 2.06
CA VAL A 61 4.75 7.12 2.70
C VAL A 61 5.13 7.92 3.95
N SER A 62 5.00 9.25 3.92
CA SER A 62 5.35 10.11 5.07
C SER A 62 4.35 10.02 6.23
N SER A 63 3.14 9.52 5.96
CA SER A 63 2.06 9.37 6.96
C SER A 63 2.04 8.02 7.67
N VAL A 64 2.90 7.09 7.23
CA VAL A 64 3.03 5.72 7.73
C VAL A 64 4.17 5.64 8.74
#